data_AF-A0A6I3U6D4-F1
#
_entry.id   AF-A0A6I3U6D4-F1
#
_cell.length_a   1.000
_cell.length_b   1.000
_cell.length_c   1.000
_cell.angle_alpha   90.00
_cell.angle_beta   90.00
_cell.angle_gamma   90.00
#
_symmetry.space_group_name_H-M   'P 1'
#
loop_
_entity.id
_entity.type
_entity.pdbx_description
1 polymer ?
#
loop_
_entity_poly.entity_id
_entity_poly.type
_entity_poly.pdbx_seq_one_letter_code
_entity_poly.pdbx_strand_id
1 'polypeptide(L)'
;MSKTNFPDVYTDERGQFFYSLSLGNDKITGKRIRKKGRFDAKGKKFSTAKEAYSEAIRIKNDFLQSNGYSNYDMTYEQFMNSTYLPYYQSEVSDHTYLTRQPALKLLMSRFGKKKLIDISVR
;
A
#
# COMPACT_ATOMS: atom_id res chain seq x y z
N MET A 1 -9.71 15.34 -25.58
CA MET A 1 -8.55 15.00 -24.70
C MET A 1 -7.39 14.54 -25.57
N SER A 2 -6.28 15.28 -25.59
CA SER A 2 -5.05 14.84 -26.28
C SER A 2 -4.06 14.28 -25.26
N LYS A 3 -3.40 13.17 -25.62
CA LYS A 3 -2.28 12.64 -24.82
C LYS A 3 -1.05 13.48 -25.10
N THR A 4 -0.28 13.78 -24.06
CA THR A 4 1.04 14.38 -24.23
C THR A 4 2.10 13.30 -24.45
N ASN A 5 3.34 13.70 -24.77
CA ASN A 5 4.47 12.77 -24.84
C ASN A 5 4.86 12.17 -23.48
N PHE A 6 4.29 12.66 -22.37
CA PHE A 6 4.54 12.15 -21.04
C PHE A 6 3.46 11.15 -20.61
N PRO A 7 3.83 10.00 -20.03
CA PRO A 7 2.89 9.04 -19.48
C PRO A 7 1.98 9.69 -18.42
N ASP A 8 0.72 9.26 -18.40
CA ASP A 8 -0.28 9.70 -17.41
C ASP A 8 -0.58 11.21 -17.39
N VAL A 9 -0.10 11.98 -18.38
CA VAL A 9 -0.34 13.41 -18.55
C VAL A 9 -1.15 13.70 -19.80
N TYR A 10 -2.18 14.52 -19.64
CA TYR A 10 -3.20 14.81 -20.64
C TYR A 10 -3.44 16.30 -20.76
N THR A 11 -3.96 16.71 -21.92
CA THR A 11 -4.41 18.06 -22.21
C THR A 11 -5.92 18.09 -22.41
N ASP A 12 -6.55 19.05 -21.73
CA ASP A 12 -7.97 19.34 -21.89
C ASP A 12 -8.23 20.11 -23.19
N GLU A 13 -9.51 20.25 -23.58
CA GLU A 13 -9.92 20.99 -24.78
C GLU A 13 -9.53 22.48 -24.73
N ARG A 14 -9.32 23.02 -23.52
CA ARG A 14 -8.84 24.38 -23.25
C ARG A 14 -7.31 24.50 -23.23
N GLY A 15 -6.57 23.44 -23.58
CA GLY A 15 -5.11 23.41 -23.56
C GLY A 15 -4.47 23.28 -22.17
N GLN A 16 -5.27 23.11 -21.12
CA GLN A 16 -4.77 22.96 -19.74
C GLN A 16 -4.23 21.54 -19.50
N PHE A 17 -3.02 21.43 -18.97
CA PHE A 17 -2.40 20.16 -18.59
C PHE A 17 -2.99 19.60 -17.28
N PHE A 18 -3.16 18.29 -17.22
CA PHE A 18 -3.57 17.56 -16.01
C PHE A 18 -2.98 16.15 -15.99
N TYR A 19 -2.79 15.60 -14.80
CA TYR A 19 -2.38 14.20 -14.63
C TYR A 19 -3.57 13.32 -14.26
N SER A 20 -3.53 12.04 -14.67
CA SER A 20 -4.49 11.02 -14.27
C SER A 20 -3.77 9.70 -14.00
N LEU A 21 -3.49 9.45 -12.72
CA LEU A 21 -2.77 8.29 -12.22
C LEU A 21 -3.71 7.15 -11.86
N SER A 22 -3.29 5.92 -12.16
CA SER A 22 -3.85 4.69 -11.63
C SER A 22 -2.88 4.10 -10.62
N LEU A 23 -3.24 4.15 -9.33
CA LEU A 23 -2.36 3.80 -8.22
C LEU A 23 -2.51 2.33 -7.75
N GLY A 24 -3.32 1.53 -8.45
CA GLY A 24 -3.58 0.12 -8.13
C GLY A 24 -5.00 -0.09 -7.65
N ASN A 25 -5.23 -1.18 -6.91
CA ASN A 25 -6.53 -1.53 -6.34
C ASN A 25 -6.47 -1.40 -4.81
N ASP A 26 -7.53 -0.88 -4.22
CA ASP A 26 -7.74 -0.92 -2.78
C ASP A 26 -7.90 -2.39 -2.33
N LYS A 27 -7.10 -2.81 -1.35
CA LYS A 27 -7.10 -4.19 -0.85
C LYS A 27 -8.36 -4.56 -0.07
N ILE A 28 -9.09 -3.56 0.46
CA ILE A 28 -10.32 -3.79 1.24
C ILE A 28 -11.54 -3.77 0.31
N THR A 29 -11.63 -2.77 -0.57
CA THR A 29 -12.82 -2.59 -1.42
C THR A 29 -12.69 -3.20 -2.82
N GLY A 30 -11.48 -3.60 -3.23
CA GLY A 30 -11.18 -4.10 -4.58
C GLY A 30 -11.27 -3.03 -5.69
N LYS A 31 -11.67 -1.81 -5.36
CA LYS A 31 -11.87 -0.73 -6.34
C LYS A 31 -10.53 -0.13 -6.78
N ARG A 32 -10.46 0.25 -8.05
CA ARG A 32 -9.26 0.88 -8.61
C ARG A 32 -9.07 2.29 -8.07
N ILE A 33 -7.93 2.54 -7.44
CA ILE A 33 -7.56 3.86 -6.91
C ILE A 33 -7.06 4.73 -8.07
N ARG A 34 -7.84 5.75 -8.42
CA ARG A 34 -7.50 6.73 -9.44
C ARG A 34 -7.32 8.10 -8.81
N LYS A 35 -6.21 8.79 -9.11
CA LYS A 35 -6.01 10.19 -8.73
C LYS A 35 -5.87 11.06 -9.96
N LYS A 36 -6.61 12.17 -9.97
CA LYS A 36 -6.53 13.20 -11.02
C LYS A 36 -6.25 14.54 -10.38
N GLY A 37 -5.49 15.38 -11.05
CA GLY A 37 -5.22 16.73 -10.58
C GLY A 37 -4.75 17.66 -11.68
N ARG A 38 -5.01 18.96 -11.48
CA ARG A 38 -4.69 20.05 -12.40
C ARG A 38 -3.75 21.10 -11.79
N PHE A 39 -3.36 20.88 -10.54
CA PHE A 39 -2.61 21.81 -9.72
C PHE A 39 -1.43 21.08 -9.07
N ASP A 40 -0.35 21.82 -8.84
CA ASP A 40 0.78 21.36 -8.04
C ASP A 40 0.46 21.35 -6.53
N ALA A 41 1.43 20.91 -5.72
CA ALA A 41 1.32 20.91 -4.27
C ALA A 41 1.06 22.30 -3.64
N LYS A 42 1.37 23.38 -4.36
CA LYS A 42 1.22 24.78 -3.92
C LYS A 42 -0.07 25.44 -4.47
N GLY A 43 -0.90 24.68 -5.19
CA GLY A 43 -2.15 25.18 -5.78
C GLY A 43 -1.98 25.92 -7.11
N LYS A 44 -0.79 25.89 -7.72
CA LYS A 44 -0.53 26.50 -9.03
C LYS A 44 -0.93 25.54 -10.15
N LYS A 45 -1.56 26.07 -11.21
CA LYS A 45 -1.86 25.31 -12.43
C LYS A 45 -0.57 24.92 -13.17
N PHE A 46 -0.58 23.75 -13.81
CA PHE A 46 0.52 23.31 -14.65
C PHE A 46 0.65 24.18 -15.90
N SER A 47 1.83 24.77 -16.10
CA SER A 47 2.15 25.52 -17.31
C SER A 47 2.72 24.62 -18.40
N THR A 48 3.32 23.48 -18.03
CA THR A 48 3.90 22.53 -18.98
C THR A 48 3.53 21.08 -18.67
N ALA A 49 3.59 20.22 -19.69
CA ALA A 49 3.39 18.78 -19.52
C ALA A 49 4.46 18.15 -18.60
N LYS A 50 5.69 18.70 -18.58
CA LYS A 50 6.78 18.23 -17.72
C LYS A 50 6.49 18.49 -16.24
N GLU A 51 5.94 19.66 -15.90
CA GLU A 51 5.53 19.96 -14.52
C GLU A 51 4.43 19.01 -14.04
N ALA A 52 3.42 18.77 -14.87
CA ALA A 52 2.36 17.82 -14.57
C ALA A 52 2.90 16.40 -14.38
N TYR A 53 3.90 15.99 -15.18
CA TYR A 53 4.55 14.70 -15.07
C TYR A 53 5.38 14.56 -13.79
N SER A 54 6.15 15.59 -13.42
CA SER A 54 6.92 15.61 -12.18
C SER A 54 6.01 15.48 -10.94
N GLU A 55 4.90 16.20 -10.91
CA GLU A 55 3.91 16.04 -9.83
C GLU A 55 3.23 14.67 -9.85
N ALA A 56 2.97 14.12 -11.03
CA ALA A 56 2.43 12.77 -11.17
C ALA A 56 3.39 11.72 -10.58
N ILE A 57 4.69 11.83 -10.85
CA ILE A 57 5.73 10.98 -10.24
C ILE A 57 5.77 11.18 -8.73
N ARG A 58 5.76 12.42 -8.24
CA ARG A 58 5.75 12.72 -6.79
C ARG A 58 4.59 12.02 -6.10
N ILE A 59 3.38 12.15 -6.63
CA ILE A 59 2.17 11.52 -6.06
C ILE A 59 2.25 10.00 -6.14
N LYS A 60 2.80 9.44 -7.21
CA LYS A 60 3.00 8.00 -7.34
C LYS A 60 4.00 7.49 -6.29
N ASN A 61 5.09 8.23 -6.06
CA ASN A 61 6.08 7.91 -5.03
C ASN A 61 5.48 8.07 -3.63
N ASP A 62 4.76 9.14 -3.34
CA ASP A 62 4.05 9.34 -2.07
C ASP A 62 3.02 8.23 -1.83
N PHE A 63 2.32 7.79 -2.88
CA PHE A 63 1.38 6.68 -2.80
C PHE A 63 2.10 5.35 -2.57
N LEU A 64 3.24 5.10 -3.21
CA LEU A 64 4.05 3.90 -2.98
C LEU A 64 4.69 3.93 -1.59
N GLN A 65 5.08 5.09 -1.08
CA GLN A 65 5.58 5.26 0.30
C GLN A 65 4.46 5.13 1.35
N SER A 66 3.22 5.47 1.03
CA SER A 66 2.09 5.27 1.95
C SER A 66 1.46 3.88 1.85
N ASN A 67 1.38 3.28 0.65
CA ASN A 67 0.69 2.00 0.40
C ASN A 67 1.63 0.81 0.18
N GLY A 68 2.89 1.03 -0.23
CA GLY A 68 3.93 0.00 -0.27
C GLY A 68 4.37 -0.45 1.12
N TYR A 69 3.96 0.27 2.16
CA TYR A 69 4.20 -0.04 3.56
C TYR A 69 3.00 -0.71 4.27
N SER A 70 1.99 -1.20 3.55
CA SER A 70 0.76 -1.73 4.17
C SER A 70 0.97 -2.88 5.17
N ASN A 71 2.16 -3.50 5.20
CA ASN A 71 2.51 -4.55 6.15
C ASN A 71 3.59 -4.15 7.18
N TYR A 72 4.13 -2.93 7.16
CA TYR A 72 5.17 -2.51 8.10
C TYR A 72 4.61 -2.23 9.50
N ASP A 73 3.37 -1.77 9.58
CA ASP A 73 2.67 -1.56 10.86
C ASP A 73 1.98 -2.83 11.38
N MET A 74 2.05 -3.94 10.63
CA MET A 74 1.44 -5.18 11.08
C MET A 74 2.17 -5.68 12.33
N THR A 75 1.40 -5.83 13.41
CA THR A 75 1.93 -6.43 14.62
C THR A 75 2.06 -7.94 14.46
N TYR A 76 2.96 -8.56 15.25
CA TYR A 76 3.10 -10.00 15.27
C TYR A 76 1.76 -10.69 15.60
N GLU A 77 0.98 -10.14 16.52
CA GLU A 77 -0.34 -10.69 16.86
C GLU A 77 -1.33 -10.65 15.69
N GLN A 78 -1.38 -9.53 14.96
CA GLN A 78 -2.24 -9.40 13.79
C GLN A 78 -1.88 -10.41 12.70
N PHE A 79 -0.58 -10.60 12.44
CA PHE A 79 -0.10 -11.62 11.51
C PHE A 79 -0.47 -13.04 11.95
N MET A 80 -0.26 -13.35 13.23
CA MET A 80 -0.57 -14.66 13.78
C MET A 80 -2.04 -15.01 13.61
N ASN A 81 -2.95 -14.10 13.97
CA ASN A 81 -4.38 -14.36 13.92
C ASN A 81 -4.97 -14.34 12.50
N SER A 82 -4.51 -13.45 11.63
CA SER A 82 -5.08 -13.28 10.28
C SER A 82 -4.51 -14.22 9.24
N THR A 83 -3.26 -14.65 9.42
CA THR A 83 -2.50 -15.36 8.37
C THR A 83 -1.96 -16.69 8.87
N TYR A 84 -1.09 -16.67 9.88
CA TYR A 84 -0.34 -17.87 10.25
C TYR A 84 -1.19 -18.95 10.91
N LEU A 85 -2.03 -18.62 11.90
CA LEU A 85 -2.85 -19.60 12.62
C LEU A 85 -3.88 -20.27 11.70
N PRO A 86 -4.64 -19.55 10.86
CA PRO A 86 -5.55 -20.18 9.90
C PRO A 86 -4.83 -21.12 8.93
N TYR A 87 -3.70 -20.69 8.37
CA TYR A 87 -2.88 -21.52 7.48
C TYR A 87 -2.34 -22.75 8.21
N TYR A 88 -1.75 -22.57 9.38
CA TYR A 88 -1.15 -23.67 10.15
C TYR A 88 -2.21 -24.70 10.54
N GLN A 89 -3.42 -24.25 10.92
CA GLN A 89 -4.53 -25.13 11.22
C GLN A 89 -5.02 -25.93 10.01
N SER A 90 -4.96 -25.38 8.78
CA SER A 90 -5.34 -26.13 7.58
C SER A 90 -4.32 -27.17 7.15
N GLU A 91 -3.04 -26.99 7.52
CA GLU A 91 -1.93 -27.85 7.11
C GLU A 91 -1.63 -29.00 8.07
N VAL A 92 -2.08 -28.94 9.34
CA VAL A 92 -1.72 -29.94 10.36
C VAL A 92 -2.95 -30.61 10.97
N SER A 93 -2.76 -31.79 11.57
CA SER A 93 -3.82 -32.47 12.30
C SER A 93 -4.23 -31.69 13.57
N ASP A 94 -5.49 -31.84 13.99
CA ASP A 94 -6.03 -31.19 15.18
C ASP A 94 -5.17 -31.45 16.43
N HIS A 95 -4.69 -32.68 16.61
CA HIS A 95 -3.82 -33.03 17.72
C HIS A 95 -2.51 -32.24 17.70
N THR A 96 -1.89 -32.11 16.52
CA THR A 96 -0.65 -31.34 16.34
C THR A 96 -0.88 -29.85 16.57
N TYR A 97 -2.02 -29.32 16.11
CA TYR A 97 -2.41 -27.94 16.34
C TYR A 97 -2.56 -27.64 17.85
N LEU A 98 -3.29 -28.48 18.57
CA LEU A 98 -3.50 -28.35 20.02
C LEU A 98 -2.19 -28.41 20.81
N THR A 99 -1.31 -29.37 20.49
CA THR A 99 -0.01 -29.50 21.18
C THR A 99 0.89 -28.28 20.93
N ARG A 100 0.76 -27.62 19.78
CA ARG A 100 1.57 -26.42 19.44
C ARG A 100 1.01 -25.12 20.02
N GLN A 101 -0.28 -25.05 20.33
CA GLN A 101 -0.92 -23.82 20.83
C GLN A 101 -0.21 -23.15 22.02
N PRO A 102 0.23 -23.86 23.07
CA PRO A 102 0.90 -23.22 24.22
C PRO A 102 2.17 -22.45 23.81
N ALA A 103 2.98 -23.05 22.93
CA ALA A 103 4.20 -22.41 22.43
C ALA A 103 3.89 -21.16 21.58
N LEU A 104 2.87 -21.23 20.71
CA LEU A 104 2.45 -20.08 19.91
C LEU A 104 1.90 -18.95 20.78
N LYS A 105 1.15 -19.27 21.85
CA LYS A 105 0.67 -18.28 22.83
C LYS A 105 1.81 -17.59 23.56
N LEU A 106 2.88 -18.31 23.92
CA LEU A 106 4.08 -17.70 24.52
C LEU A 106 4.76 -16.70 23.56
N LEU A 107 4.89 -17.07 22.28
CA LEU A 107 5.44 -16.17 21.27
C LEU A 107 4.56 -14.94 21.07
N MET A 108 3.24 -15.11 21.00
CA MET A 108 2.28 -14.01 20.90
C MET A 108 2.31 -13.11 22.14
N SER A 109 2.45 -13.67 23.35
CA SER A 109 2.60 -12.89 24.58
C SER A 109 3.86 -12.02 24.56
N ARG A 110 4.99 -12.56 24.06
CA ARG A 110 6.28 -11.86 24.02
C ARG A 110 6.37 -10.83 22.89
N PHE A 111 5.90 -11.17 21.70
CA PHE A 111 6.11 -10.36 20.49
C PHE A 111 4.84 -9.69 19.97
N GLY A 112 3.66 -10.02 20.50
CA GLY A 112 2.36 -9.66 19.92
C GLY A 112 2.18 -8.17 19.62
N LYS A 113 2.66 -7.30 20.51
CA LYS A 113 2.59 -5.83 20.36
C LYS A 113 3.69 -5.25 19.47
N LYS A 114 4.73 -6.01 19.13
CA LYS A 114 5.82 -5.55 18.26
C LYS A 114 5.37 -5.63 16.81
N LYS A 115 5.80 -4.66 16.00
CA LYS A 115 5.68 -4.75 14.55
C LYS A 115 6.59 -5.87 14.04
N LEU A 116 6.16 -6.59 13.01
CA LEU A 116 6.95 -7.68 12.44
C LEU A 116 8.37 -7.22 12.04
N ILE A 117 8.49 -6.02 11.48
CA ILE A 117 9.77 -5.47 11.05
C ILE A 117 10.73 -5.16 12.21
N ASP A 118 10.19 -4.91 13.40
CA ASP A 118 10.98 -4.58 14.58
C ASP A 118 11.49 -5.85 15.30
N ILE A 119 11.14 -7.05 14.82
CA ILE A 119 11.59 -8.31 15.41
C ILE A 119 12.94 -8.69 14.78
N SER A 120 13.97 -8.64 15.60
CA SER A 120 15.37 -8.92 15.26
C SER A 120 15.90 -10.09 16.08
N VAL A 121 16.91 -10.80 15.55
CA VAL A 121 17.63 -11.89 16.24
C VAL A 121 18.67 -11.34 17.24
N ARG A 122 18.97 -10.03 17.15
CA ARG A 122 19.92 -9.30 17.99
C ARG A 122 19.21 -8.57 19.13
#